data_AF-A0A4Y2KCB1-F1
#
_entry.id   AF-A0A4Y2KCB1-F1
#
_cell.length_a   1.000
_cell.length_b   1.000
_cell.length_c   1.000
_cell.angle_alpha   90.00
_cell.angle_beta   90.00
_cell.angle_gamma   90.00
#
_symmetry.space_group_name_H-M   'P 1'
#
loop_
_entity.id
_entity.type
_entity.pdbx_description
1 polymer ?
#
loop_
_entity_poly.entity_id
_entity_poly.type
_entity_poly.pdbx_seq_one_letter_code
_entity_poly.pdbx_strand_id
1 'polypeptide(L)'
;MWPTQMETVYRLIKYKLEVVLLANGNDLPSVLVAYSVDMKETYENIRRILYKIFYHDSNWKLCSDLKVVALLTGLQTGYTNFCCFLCERDSRSLDKY
;
A
#
# COMPACT_ATOMS: atom_id res chain seq x y z
N MET A 1 -13.06 17.97 14.96
CA MET A 1 -13.78 16.87 14.30
C MET A 1 -12.99 16.51 13.06
N TRP A 2 -12.26 15.39 13.08
CA TRP A 2 -11.49 14.95 11.91
C TRP A 2 -12.46 14.56 10.79
N PRO A 3 -12.19 14.94 9.52
CA PRO A 3 -13.11 14.61 8.43
C PRO A 3 -13.20 13.08 8.27
N THR A 4 -14.43 12.61 8.11
CA THR A 4 -14.81 11.19 8.09
C THR A 4 -14.36 10.44 6.83
N GLN A 5 -13.62 11.09 5.92
CA GLN A 5 -13.13 10.52 4.67
C GLN A 5 -11.70 10.99 4.40
N MET A 6 -10.73 10.35 5.04
CA MET A 6 -9.30 10.52 4.72
C MET A 6 -8.78 9.28 4.02
N GLU A 7 -7.93 9.48 3.02
CA GLU A 7 -7.20 8.42 2.33
C GLU A 7 -5.73 8.46 2.73
N THR A 8 -5.14 7.31 3.01
CA THR A 8 -3.71 7.18 3.30
C THR A 8 -3.00 6.80 2.01
N VAL A 9 -2.16 7.71 1.52
CA VAL A 9 -1.30 7.48 0.35
C VAL A 9 0.08 7.05 0.78
N TYR A 10 0.50 5.89 0.29
CA TYR A 10 1.86 5.40 0.41
C TYR A 10 2.60 5.69 -0.89
N ARG A 11 3.64 6.52 -0.79
CA ARG A 11 4.51 6.88 -1.90
C ARG A 11 5.88 6.25 -1.71
N LEU A 12 6.34 5.51 -2.71
CA LEU A 12 7.65 4.86 -2.69
C LEU A 12 8.59 5.42 -3.74
N ILE A 13 9.80 5.74 -3.30
CA ILE A 13 10.87 6.23 -4.16
C ILE A 13 12.13 5.43 -3.85
N LYS A 14 12.30 4.28 -4.53
CA LYS A 14 13.47 3.37 -4.63
C LYS A 14 14.14 2.88 -3.32
N TYR A 15 14.34 3.74 -2.33
CA TYR A 15 14.91 3.50 -1.00
C TYR A 15 14.19 4.29 0.12
N LYS A 16 13.18 5.08 -0.25
CA LYS A 16 12.47 6.02 0.62
C LYS A 16 10.98 5.70 0.61
N LEU A 17 10.40 5.62 1.81
CA LEU A 17 8.99 5.34 2.03
C LEU A 17 8.33 6.51 2.74
N GLU A 18 7.37 7.13 2.07
CA GLU A 18 6.56 8.24 2.56
C GLU A 18 5.11 7.78 2.73
N VAL A 19 4.51 8.12 3.87
CA VAL A 19 3.10 7.92 4.13
C VAL A 19 2.46 9.27 4.36
N VAL A 20 1.51 9.59 3.50
CA VAL A 20 0.88 10.89 3.41
C VAL A 20 -0.63 10.69 3.58
N LEU A 21 -1.24 11.45 4.48
CA LEU A 21 -2.68 11.51 4.61
C LEU A 21 -3.21 12.56 3.62
N LEU A 22 -4.16 12.14 2.79
CA LEU A 22 -4.89 12.98 1.87
C LEU A 22 -6.33 13.14 2.32
N ALA A 23 -6.83 14.37 2.27
CA ALA A 23 -8.26 14.61 2.40
C ALA A 23 -8.96 14.27 1.10
N ASN A 24 -10.05 13.52 1.21
CA ASN A 24 -10.88 13.21 0.06
C ASN A 24 -11.49 14.51 -0.48
N GLY A 25 -11.32 14.79 -1.78
CA GLY A 25 -11.69 16.06 -2.40
C GLY A 25 -10.54 17.06 -2.58
N ASN A 26 -9.34 16.78 -2.05
CA ASN A 26 -8.15 17.66 -2.12
C ASN A 26 -8.37 19.09 -1.57
N ASP A 27 -9.44 19.32 -0.81
CA ASP A 27 -9.76 20.62 -0.21
C ASP A 27 -8.77 21.01 0.91
N LEU A 28 -8.04 20.03 1.44
CA LEU A 28 -7.03 20.22 2.49
C LEU A 28 -5.64 19.82 1.98
N PRO A 29 -4.58 20.47 2.48
CA PRO A 29 -3.22 20.08 2.15
C PRO A 29 -2.93 18.67 2.65
N SER A 30 -2.05 17.98 1.93
CA SER A 30 -1.57 16.67 2.32
C SER A 30 -0.69 16.74 3.57
N VAL A 31 -0.82 15.76 4.45
CA VAL A 31 -0.08 15.71 5.73
C VAL A 31 0.84 14.50 5.74
N LEU A 32 2.14 14.71 5.89
CA LEU A 32 3.10 13.61 6.06
C LEU A 32 2.93 12.99 7.45
N VAL A 33 2.54 11.72 7.50
CA VAL A 33 2.29 10.98 8.76
C VAL A 33 3.49 10.11 9.14
N ALA A 34 4.17 9.52 8.16
CA ALA A 34 5.37 8.74 8.39
C ALA A 34 6.36 8.86 7.25
N TYR A 35 7.64 8.79 7.61
CA TYR A 35 8.76 8.93 6.69
C TYR A 35 9.90 8.00 7.09
N SER A 36 10.50 7.31 6.12
CA SER A 36 11.68 6.47 6.32
C SER A 36 12.63 6.55 5.14
N VAL A 37 13.93 6.73 5.42
CA VAL A 37 14.97 7.07 4.41
C VAL A 37 15.82 5.88 3.97
N ASP A 38 15.72 4.74 4.66
CA ASP A 38 16.52 3.53 4.39
C ASP A 38 15.70 2.25 4.62
N MET A 39 14.42 2.27 4.23
CA MET A 39 13.56 1.09 4.30
C MET A 39 13.37 0.47 2.94
N LYS A 40 13.86 -0.77 2.79
CA LYS A 40 13.47 -1.63 1.67
C LYS A 40 11.96 -1.90 1.72
N GLU A 41 11.36 -1.97 0.53
CA GLU A 41 9.98 -2.38 0.32
C GLU A 41 9.82 -3.87 0.65
N THR A 42 9.63 -4.16 1.92
CA THR A 42 9.34 -5.49 2.44
C THR A 42 8.02 -5.47 3.18
N TYR A 43 7.31 -6.60 3.17
CA TYR A 43 6.06 -6.76 3.90
C TYR A 43 6.19 -6.32 5.37
N GLU A 44 7.27 -6.75 6.05
CA GLU A 44 7.50 -6.42 7.46
C GLU A 44 7.67 -4.92 7.72
N ASN A 45 8.41 -4.22 6.86
CA ASN A 45 8.61 -2.78 7.01
C ASN A 45 7.30 -2.02 6.81
N ILE A 46 6.52 -2.37 5.79
CA ILE A 46 5.23 -1.73 5.49
C ILE A 46 4.23 -2.03 6.62
N ARG A 47 4.15 -3.29 7.08
CA ARG A 47 3.31 -3.70 8.20
C ARG A 47 3.66 -2.94 9.49
N ARG A 48 4.95 -2.74 9.76
CA ARG A 48 5.41 -1.98 10.92
C ARG A 48 4.98 -0.52 10.87
N ILE A 49 4.96 0.09 9.69
CA ILE A 49 4.48 1.46 9.51
C ILE A 49 2.97 1.55 9.67
N LEU A 50 2.21 0.63 9.04
CA LEU A 50 0.75 0.50 9.21
C LEU A 50 0.37 0.40 10.69
N TYR A 51 1.12 -0.39 11.46
CA TYR A 51 0.91 -0.51 12.90
C TYR A 51 1.20 0.81 13.64
N LYS A 52 2.29 1.50 13.30
CA LYS A 52 2.67 2.78 13.94
C LYS A 52 1.69 3.92 13.68
N ILE A 53 1.02 3.92 12.52
CA ILE A 53 0.01 4.92 12.20
C ILE A 53 -1.40 4.52 12.66
N PHE A 54 -1.52 3.45 13.45
CA PHE A 54 -2.80 2.92 13.93
C PHE A 54 -3.79 2.68 12.79
N TYR A 55 -3.30 2.16 11.65
CA TYR A 55 -4.15 1.96 10.47
C TYR A 55 -5.34 1.04 10.76
N HIS A 56 -5.16 0.02 11.62
CA HIS A 56 -6.24 -0.90 11.96
C HIS A 56 -7.34 -0.27 12.82
N ASP A 57 -7.00 0.77 13.59
CA ASP A 57 -7.95 1.54 14.40
C ASP A 57 -8.54 2.73 13.61
N SER A 58 -7.92 3.07 12.49
CA SER A 58 -8.29 4.18 11.62
C SER A 58 -9.11 3.67 10.45
N ASN A 59 -10.34 4.16 10.26
CA ASN A 59 -11.18 3.83 9.09
C ASN A 59 -10.68 4.51 7.79
N TRP A 60 -9.36 4.58 7.58
CA TRP A 60 -8.74 5.23 6.44
C TRP A 60 -8.71 4.30 5.24
N LYS A 61 -8.98 4.85 4.06
CA LYS A 61 -8.80 4.10 2.81
C LYS A 61 -7.32 4.03 2.46
N LEU A 62 -6.84 2.86 2.05
CA LEU A 62 -5.48 2.68 1.59
C LEU A 62 -5.39 2.99 0.09
N CYS A 63 -4.51 3.91 -0.27
CA CYS A 63 -4.14 4.21 -1.65
C CYS A 63 -2.61 4.07 -1.78
N SER A 64 -2.13 3.28 -2.73
CA SER A 64 -0.70 3.02 -2.86
C SER A 64 -0.32 2.52 -4.24
N ASP A 65 0.98 2.60 -4.55
CA ASP A 65 1.58 1.92 -5.67
C ASP A 65 1.25 0.42 -5.68
N LEU A 66 1.01 -0.11 -6.89
CA LEU A 66 0.62 -1.50 -7.09
C LEU A 66 1.59 -2.50 -6.45
N LYS A 67 2.88 -2.15 -6.38
CA LYS A 67 3.91 -2.95 -5.74
C LYS A 67 3.70 -3.13 -4.23
N VAL A 68 3.25 -2.09 -3.54
CA VAL A 68 2.92 -2.16 -2.10
C VAL A 68 1.69 -3.01 -1.88
N VAL A 69 0.67 -2.81 -2.73
CA VAL A 69 -0.54 -3.61 -2.70
C VAL A 69 -0.18 -5.08 -2.88
N ALA A 70 0.69 -5.42 -3.84
CA ALA A 70 1.21 -6.77 -4.05
C ALA A 70 1.91 -7.34 -2.81
N LEU A 71 2.79 -6.56 -2.19
CA LEU A 71 3.49 -6.97 -0.97
C LEU A 71 2.50 -7.23 0.18
N LEU A 72 1.51 -6.37 0.36
CA LEU A 72 0.50 -6.48 1.41
C LEU A 72 -0.47 -7.64 1.18
N THR A 73 -0.82 -7.94 -0.07
CA THR A 73 -1.69 -9.07 -0.43
C THR A 73 -0.94 -10.40 -0.49
N GLY A 74 0.39 -10.41 -0.28
CA GLY A 74 1.20 -11.62 -0.35
C GLY A 74 1.41 -12.15 -1.77
N LEU A 75 1.16 -11.33 -2.79
CA LEU A 75 1.42 -11.67 -4.18
C LEU A 75 2.93 -11.80 -4.39
N GLN A 76 3.37 -12.95 -4.91
CA GLN A 76 4.80 -13.19 -5.15
C GLN A 76 5.38 -12.11 -6.06
N THR A 77 6.37 -11.37 -5.57
CA THR A 77 7.11 -10.32 -6.29
C THR A 77 8.05 -10.84 -7.40
N GLY A 78 7.78 -12.04 -7.92
CA GLY A 78 8.46 -12.58 -9.10
C GLY A 78 7.87 -12.01 -10.38
N TYR A 79 8.60 -12.14 -11.49
CA TYR A 79 8.20 -11.80 -12.86
C TYR A 79 7.00 -12.67 -13.30
N THR A 80 5.86 -12.44 -12.67
CA THR A 80 4.59 -13.08 -12.97
C THR A 80 4.00 -12.24 -14.09
N ASN A 81 4.17 -12.72 -15.33
CA ASN A 81 3.77 -12.00 -16.54
C ASN A 81 2.31 -11.53 -16.54
N PHE A 82 1.46 -12.02 -15.62
CA PHE A 82 0.08 -11.60 -15.45
C PHE A 82 -0.38 -11.73 -13.99
N CYS A 83 0.08 -10.87 -13.09
CA CYS A 83 -0.59 -10.72 -11.78
C CYS A 83 -1.83 -9.83 -11.95
N CYS A 84 -2.99 -10.43 -12.14
CA CYS A 84 -4.24 -9.68 -12.05
C CYS A 84 -4.60 -9.51 -10.57
N PHE A 85 -4.47 -8.29 -10.05
CA PHE A 85 -4.85 -7.92 -8.68
C PHE A 85 -6.37 -7.99 -8.43
N LEU A 86 -7.15 -7.92 -9.49
CA LEU A 86 -8.61 -7.92 -9.49
C LEU A 86 -9.20 -9.27 -9.90
N CYS A 87 -8.38 -10.28 -10.19
CA CYS A 87 -8.81 -11.58 -10.67
C CYS A 87 -8.16 -12.69 -9.82
N GLU A 88 -8.92 -13.70 -9.40
CA GLU A 88 -8.43 -14.94 -8.74
C GLU A 88 -7.57 -15.85 -9.66
N ARG A 89 -6.97 -15.32 -10.72
CA ARG A 89 -6.34 -16.16 -11.74
C ARG A 89 -4.88 -16.44 -11.41
N ASP A 90 -4.64 -17.58 -10.78
CA ASP A 90 -3.30 -18.18 -10.70
C ASP A 90 -2.85 -18.51 -12.14
N SER A 91 -1.92 -17.73 -12.69
CA SER A 91 -1.37 -17.97 -14.03
C SER A 91 -0.61 -19.32 -14.15
N ARG A 92 -0.46 -20.04 -13.03
CA ARG A 92 0.08 -21.40 -12.95
C ARG A 92 -0.95 -22.51 -13.16
N SER A 93 -2.24 -22.21 -13.35
CA SER A 93 -3.26 -23.24 -13.66
C SER A 93 -3.29 -23.63 -15.15
N LEU A 94 -2.13 -23.78 -15.78
CA LEU A 94 -1.97 -24.41 -17.08
C LEU A 94 -1.46 -25.83 -16.82
N ASP A 95 -2.40 -26.77 -16.64
CA ASP A 95 -2.33 -28.15 -17.13
C ASP A 95 -3.40 -28.99 -16.43
N LYS A 96 -4.53 -29.20 -17.12
CA LYS A 96 -5.47 -30.31 -16.85
C LYS A 96 -6.52 -30.45 -17.97
N TYR A 97 -6.09 -30.49 -19.23
CA TYR A 97 -6.86 -31.11 -20.32
C TYR A 97 -5.92 -31.61 -21.41
#